data_AF-A0ABD6ATJ4-F1
#
_entry.id   AF-A0ABD6ATJ4-F1
#
_cell.length_a   1.000
_cell.length_b   1.000
_cell.length_c   1.000
_cell.angle_alpha   90.00
_cell.angle_beta   90.00
_cell.angle_gamma   90.00
#
_symmetry.space_group_name_H-M   'P 1'
#
loop_
_entity.id
_entity.type
_entity.pdbx_description
1 polymer ?
#
loop_
_entity_poly.entity_id
_entity_poly.type
_entity_poly.pdbx_seq_one_letter_code
_entity_poly.pdbx_strand_id
1 'polypeptide(L)' 'MFGKLGRTGLAGILLLVGGLALVATENAIIAGGIALVLVGLLLVARGLIGTMMTAFGMDGMF' A
#
# COMPACT_ATOMS: atom_id res chain seq x y z
N MET A 1 5.94 -11.17 5.15
CA MET A 1 4.65 -11.11 5.87
C MET A 1 3.43 -11.47 5.00
N PHE A 2 3.61 -11.99 3.77
CA PHE A 2 2.51 -12.29 2.84
C PHE A 2 1.42 -13.23 3.39
N GLY A 3 1.70 -14.01 4.45
CA GLY A 3 0.71 -14.82 5.14
C GLY A 3 -0.35 -14.05 5.95
N LYS A 4 -0.11 -12.77 6.31
CA LYS A 4 -1.07 -11.95 7.08
C LYS A 4 -2.01 -11.12 6.21
N LEU A 5 -1.81 -11.11 4.89
CA LEU A 5 -2.51 -10.21 3.97
C LEU A 5 -3.94 -10.67 3.62
N GLY A 6 -4.27 -11.93 3.93
CA GLY A 6 -5.54 -12.55 3.56
C GLY A 6 -5.72 -12.66 2.04
N ARG A 7 -6.80 -13.33 1.60
CA ARG A 7 -7.11 -13.46 0.16
C ARG A 7 -7.38 -12.10 -0.49
N THR A 8 -8.02 -11.20 0.25
CA THR A 8 -8.38 -9.85 -0.18
C THR A 8 -7.16 -8.96 -0.40
N GLY A 9 -6.21 -8.94 0.54
CA GLY A 9 -5.04 -8.09 0.36
C GLY A 9 -4.05 -8.65 -0.69
N LEU A 10 -4.00 -9.97 -0.88
CA LEU A 10 -3.28 -10.55 -2.03
C LEU A 10 -3.91 -10.12 -3.37
N ALA A 11 -5.24 -10.19 -3.48
CA ALA A 11 -5.95 -9.70 -4.66
C ALA A 11 -5.71 -8.20 -4.90
N GLY A 12 -5.65 -7.41 -3.82
CA GLY A 12 -5.30 -5.99 -3.87
C GLY A 12 -3.90 -5.74 -4.42
N ILE A 13 -2.89 -6.50 -3.97
CA ILE A 13 -1.53 -6.40 -4.52
C ILE A 13 -1.51 -6.77 -6.01
N LEU A 14 -2.22 -7.83 -6.40
CA LEU A 14 -2.29 -8.24 -7.81
C LEU A 14 -2.93 -7.15 -8.68
N LEU A 15 -4.01 -6.53 -8.23
CA LEU A 15 -4.64 -5.40 -8.92
C LEU A 15 -3.72 -4.17 -8.99
N LEU A 16 -3.02 -3.86 -7.91
CA LEU A 16 -2.09 -2.73 -7.87
C LEU A 16 -0.95 -2.94 -8.86
N VAL A 17 -0.28 -4.09 -8.81
CA VAL A 17 0.83 -4.42 -9.70
C VAL A 17 0.35 -4.54 -11.16
N GLY A 18 -0.80 -5.17 -11.38
CA GLY A 18 -1.40 -5.28 -12.71
C GLY A 18 -1.78 -3.93 -13.31
N GLY A 19 -2.39 -3.05 -12.52
CA GLY A 19 -2.71 -1.68 -12.95
C GLY A 19 -1.46 -0.86 -13.26
N LEU A 20 -0.42 -0.96 -12.43
CA LEU A 20 0.85 -0.29 -12.69
C LEU A 20 1.54 -0.80 -13.96
N ALA A 21 1.55 -2.13 -14.16
CA ALA A 21 2.10 -2.76 -15.36
C ALA A 21 1.33 -2.31 -16.61
N LEU A 22 0.01 -2.19 -16.54
CA LEU A 22 -0.82 -1.68 -17.63
C LEU A 22 -0.53 -0.21 -17.94
N VAL A 23 -0.34 0.65 -16.93
CA VAL A 23 0.06 2.04 -17.19
C VAL A 23 1.47 2.12 -17.77
N ALA A 24 2.36 1.22 -17.34
CA ALA A 24 3.74 1.19 -17.80
C ALA A 24 3.88 0.80 -19.29
N THR A 25 2.90 0.13 -19.90
CA THR A 25 2.91 -0.14 -21.35
C THR A 25 2.72 1.13 -22.17
N GLU A 26 1.98 2.11 -21.65
CA GLU A 26 1.73 3.40 -22.32
C GLU A 26 2.82 4.42 -21.98
N ASN A 27 3.16 4.59 -20.71
CA ASN A 27 4.18 5.54 -20.29
C ASN A 27 4.79 5.20 -18.93
N ALA A 28 6.07 4.81 -18.94
CA ALA A 28 6.83 4.46 -17.74
C ALA A 28 6.98 5.63 -16.74
N ILE A 29 7.04 6.87 -17.22
CA ILE A 29 7.17 8.05 -16.36
C ILE A 29 5.88 8.27 -15.57
N ILE A 30 4.73 8.13 -16.23
CA ILE A 30 3.41 8.24 -15.58
C ILE A 30 3.22 7.10 -14.57
N ALA A 31 3.55 5.87 -14.96
CA ALA A 31 3.48 4.72 -14.05
C ALA A 31 4.36 4.93 -12.81
N GLY A 32 5.57 5.47 -12.98
CA GLY A 32 6.47 5.83 -11.88
C GLY A 32 5.88 6.91 -10.96
N GLY A 33 5.24 7.94 -11.51
CA GLY A 33 4.54 8.95 -10.74
C GLY A 33 3.39 8.36 -9.90
N ILE A 34 2.58 7.48 -10.49
CA ILE A 34 1.51 6.76 -9.78
C ILE A 34 2.08 5.86 -8.69
N ALA A 35 3.19 5.15 -8.96
CA ALA A 35 3.87 4.33 -7.96
C ALA A 35 4.25 5.15 -6.73
N LEU A 36 4.84 6.34 -6.94
CA LEU A 36 5.23 7.25 -5.87
C LEU A 36 4.04 7.72 -5.04
N VAL A 37 2.91 8.06 -5.68
CA VAL A 37 1.67 8.43 -4.99
C VAL A 37 1.17 7.29 -4.11
N LEU A 38 1.17 6.05 -4.62
CA LEU A 38 0.75 4.87 -3.85
C LEU A 38 1.65 4.61 -2.64
N VAL A 39 2.97 4.76 -2.80
CA VAL A 39 3.93 4.66 -1.68
C VAL A 39 3.64 5.75 -0.64
N GLY A 40 3.43 6.99 -1.07
CA GLY A 40 3.06 8.10 -0.18
C GLY A 40 1.79 7.82 0.62
N LEU A 41 0.75 7.31 -0.05
CA LEU A 41 -0.50 6.90 0.60
C LEU A 41 -0.28 5.79 1.63
N LEU A 42 0.56 4.79 1.32
CA LEU A 42 0.92 3.72 2.26
C LEU A 42 1.62 4.26 3.50
N LEU A 43 2.53 5.23 3.34
CA LEU A 43 3.21 5.88 4.45
C LEU A 43 2.22 6.67 5.33
N VAL A 44 1.31 7.43 4.70
CA VAL A 44 0.26 8.17 5.42
C VAL A 44 -0.65 7.20 6.17
N ALA A 45 -1.16 6.16 5.51
CA ALA A 45 -2.02 5.16 6.14
C ALA A 45 -1.32 4.47 7.31
N ARG A 46 -0.04 4.12 7.18
CA ARG A 46 0.75 3.53 8.26
C ARG A 46 0.91 4.50 9.44
N GLY A 47 1.14 5.78 9.17
CA GLY A 47 1.20 6.82 10.21
C GLY A 47 -0.14 6.94 10.95
N LEU A 48 -1.26 6.98 10.20
CA LEU A 48 -2.60 7.05 10.77
C LEU A 48 -2.95 5.82 11.62
N ILE A 49 -2.67 4.62 11.12
CA ILE A 49 -2.90 3.39 11.89
C ILE A 49 -2.04 3.37 13.15
N GLY A 50 -0.78 3.81 13.05
CA GLY A 50 0.11 3.95 14.20
C GLY A 50 -0.49 4.86 15.27
N THR A 51 -0.89 6.09 14.91
CA THR A 51 -1.48 7.03 15.87
C THR A 51 -2.81 6.55 16.45
N MET A 52 -3.62 5.83 15.66
CA MET A 52 -4.86 5.22 16.15
C MET A 52 -4.58 4.09 17.15
N MET A 53 -3.60 3.23 16.88
CA MET A 53 -3.19 2.16 17.80
C MET A 53 -2.65 2.73 19.11
N THR A 54 -1.85 3.80 19.03
CA THR A 54 -1.39 4.58 20.18
C THR A 54 -2.57 5.11 21.00
N ALA A 55 -3.56 5.72 20.34
CA ALA A 55 -4.74 6.25 21.00
C ALA A 55 -5.58 5.17 21.71
N PHE A 56 -5.54 3.92 21.21
CA PHE A 56 -6.19 2.77 21.84
C PHE A 56 -5.33 2.04 22.87
N GLY A 57 -4.15 2.56 23.24
CA GLY A 57 -3.25 1.94 24.21
C GLY A 57 -2.62 0.62 23.73
N MET A 58 -2.62 0.39 22.41
CA MET A 58 -2.04 -0.79 21.75
C MET A 58 -0.61 -0.54 21.24
N ASP A 59 0.07 0.49 21.75
CA ASP A 59 1.46 0.76 21.41
C ASP A 59 2.38 -0.39 21.87
N GLY A 60 3.16 -0.94 20.93
CA GLY A 60 4.14 -2.01 21.18
C GLY A 60 3.72 -3.43 20.74
N MET A 61 2.58 -3.61 20.06
CA MET A 61 2.15 -4.93 19.55
C MET A 61 2.75 -5.32 18.17
N PHE A 62 3.71 -4.55 17.66
CA PHE A 62 4.44 -4.80 16.41
C PHE A 62 5.95 -4.74 16.60
#